data_AF-H3ZL32-F1
#
_entry.id   AF-H3ZL32-F1
#
_cell.length_a   1.000
_cell.length_b   1.000
_cell.length_c   1.000
_cell.angle_alpha   90.00
_cell.angle_beta   90.00
_cell.angle_gamma   90.00
#
_symmetry.space_group_name_H-M   'P 1'
#
loop_
_entity.id
_entity.type
_entity.pdbx_description
1 polymer ?
#
loop_
_entity_poly.entity_id
_entity_poly.type
_entity_poly.pdbx_seq_one_letter_code
_entity_poly.pdbx_strand_id
1 'polypeptide(L)'
;MNRESLYPARFLHNFLSGIVPAEVLSLVFGTVNPQFGLRFALLYWFIMSPYLLYLYNREKDALIKKYGWKEGRGIVLRLLFVRYFIAGIAPTAATVEKYFGKNILLLLLLGLIWTLIYAKVLADVNRPEVPHYWAMKLVNRSA
;
A
#
# COMPACT_ATOMS: atom_id res chain seq x y z
N MET A 1 4.57 -23.72 10.35
CA MET A 1 3.91 -23.51 9.03
C MET A 1 4.91 -22.92 8.04
N ASN A 2 4.96 -23.43 6.80
CA ASN A 2 5.99 -23.07 5.83
C ASN A 2 5.80 -21.62 5.31
N ARG A 3 6.86 -20.81 5.12
CA ARG A 3 6.73 -19.35 4.87
C ARG A 3 5.89 -18.98 3.63
N GLU A 4 5.99 -19.79 2.59
CA GLU A 4 5.22 -19.65 1.35
C GLU A 4 3.73 -19.97 1.55
N SER A 5 3.40 -20.76 2.58
CA SER A 5 2.02 -21.14 2.87
C SER A 5 1.15 -19.94 3.26
N LEU A 6 1.73 -18.96 3.96
CA LEU A 6 0.97 -17.81 4.48
C LEU A 6 0.89 -16.64 3.50
N TYR A 7 1.60 -16.69 2.37
CA TYR A 7 1.61 -15.59 1.40
C TYR A 7 0.21 -15.30 0.82
N PRO A 8 -0.56 -16.29 0.33
CA PRO A 8 -1.89 -16.04 -0.24
C PRO A 8 -2.86 -15.38 0.74
N ALA A 9 -2.87 -15.80 2.01
CA ALA A 9 -3.72 -15.22 3.05
C ALA A 9 -3.34 -13.77 3.37
N ARG A 10 -2.04 -13.46 3.43
CA ARG A 10 -1.54 -12.09 3.63
C ARG A 10 -1.89 -11.19 2.44
N PHE A 11 -1.67 -11.68 1.22
CA PHE A 11 -2.03 -10.96 0.01
C PHE A 11 -3.52 -10.64 -0.02
N LEU A 12 -4.38 -11.63 0.20
CA LEU A 12 -5.83 -11.46 0.20
C LEU A 12 -6.28 -10.46 1.27
N HIS A 13 -5.72 -10.55 2.49
CA HIS A 13 -6.02 -9.61 3.55
C HIS A 13 -5.65 -8.17 3.17
N ASN A 14 -4.44 -7.94 2.66
CA ASN A 14 -3.98 -6.61 2.27
C ASN A 14 -4.73 -6.08 1.05
N PHE A 15 -5.11 -6.95 0.11
CA PHE A 15 -5.89 -6.60 -1.07
C PHE A 15 -7.28 -6.11 -0.68
N LEU A 16 -8.00 -6.88 0.13
CA LEU A 16 -9.35 -6.51 0.58
C LEU A 16 -9.33 -5.27 1.48
N SER A 17 -8.28 -5.08 2.28
CA SER A 17 -8.12 -3.88 3.10
C SER A 17 -7.76 -2.64 2.27
N GLY A 18 -7.07 -2.84 1.14
CA GLY A 18 -6.58 -1.76 0.29
C GLY A 18 -7.53 -1.35 -0.83
N ILE A 19 -8.40 -2.24 -1.31
CA ILE A 19 -9.22 -2.01 -2.50
C ILE A 19 -10.18 -0.85 -2.32
N VAL A 20 -10.99 -0.84 -1.24
CA VAL A 20 -11.98 0.23 -1.02
C VAL A 20 -11.31 1.60 -0.90
N PRO A 21 -10.26 1.79 -0.07
CA PRO A 21 -9.54 3.06 -0.04
C PRO A 21 -8.94 3.47 -1.38
N ALA A 22 -8.29 2.54 -2.10
CA ALA A 22 -7.64 2.86 -3.37
C ALA A 22 -8.65 3.31 -4.44
N GLU A 23 -9.77 2.60 -4.56
CA GLU A 23 -10.85 2.95 -5.48
C GLU A 23 -11.46 4.31 -5.14
N VAL A 24 -11.78 4.55 -3.86
CA VAL A 24 -12.33 5.82 -3.41
C VAL A 24 -11.36 6.97 -3.67
N LEU A 25 -10.07 6.80 -3.36
CA LEU A 25 -9.07 7.84 -3.59
C LEU A 25 -8.85 8.10 -5.09
N SER A 26 -8.79 7.06 -5.92
CA SER A 26 -8.69 7.20 -7.38
C SER A 26 -9.88 7.94 -7.96
N LEU A 27 -11.10 7.62 -7.52
CA LEU A 27 -12.31 8.30 -7.97
C LEU A 27 -12.37 9.75 -7.48
N VAL A 28 -12.07 10.01 -6.20
CA VAL A 28 -12.04 11.37 -5.67
C VAL A 28 -11.04 12.20 -6.48
N PHE A 29 -9.76 11.83 -6.50
CA PHE A 29 -8.72 12.62 -7.17
C PHE A 29 -8.81 12.64 -8.70
N GLY A 30 -9.53 11.71 -9.31
CA GLY A 30 -9.77 11.66 -10.74
C GLY A 30 -11.08 12.33 -11.19
N THR A 31 -11.88 12.88 -10.27
CA THR A 31 -13.14 13.56 -10.59
C THR A 31 -13.23 15.01 -10.10
N VAL A 32 -12.30 15.43 -9.22
CA VAL A 32 -12.03 16.83 -8.89
C VAL A 32 -10.82 17.35 -9.65
N ASN A 33 -10.85 18.64 -10.01
CA ASN A 33 -9.80 19.39 -10.70
C ASN A 33 -8.38 18.78 -10.55
N PRO A 34 -7.70 18.43 -11.66
CA PRO A 34 -6.39 17.78 -11.63
C PRO A 34 -5.31 18.50 -10.82
N GLN A 35 -5.39 19.83 -10.72
CA GLN A 35 -4.45 20.62 -9.93
C GLN A 35 -4.55 20.31 -8.43
N PHE A 36 -5.73 19.93 -7.95
CA PHE A 36 -5.95 19.55 -6.56
C PHE A 36 -5.19 18.27 -6.21
N GLY A 37 -5.31 17.21 -7.02
CA GLY A 37 -4.62 15.94 -6.77
C GLY A 37 -3.09 16.09 -6.74
N LEU A 38 -2.52 16.89 -7.65
CA LEU A 38 -1.09 17.20 -7.66
C LEU A 38 -0.64 17.96 -6.40
N ARG A 39 -1.37 19.02 -6.01
CA ARG A 39 -1.05 19.81 -4.82
C ARG A 39 -1.20 19.00 -3.54
N PHE A 40 -2.24 18.17 -3.46
CA PHE A 40 -2.47 17.27 -2.34
C PHE A 40 -1.29 16.31 -2.15
N ALA A 41 -0.81 15.69 -3.23
CA ALA A 41 0.31 14.75 -3.16
C ALA A 41 1.59 15.40 -2.64
N LEU A 42 1.93 16.59 -3.17
CA LEU A 42 3.09 17.36 -2.73
C LEU A 42 3.00 17.76 -1.25
N LEU A 43 1.84 18.27 -0.83
CA LEU A 43 1.60 18.65 0.57
C LEU A 43 1.65 17.42 1.49
N TYR A 44 1.02 16.31 1.10
CA TYR A 44 1.06 15.06 1.85
C TYR A 44 2.51 14.61 2.02
N TRP A 45 3.28 14.52 0.94
CA TRP A 45 4.68 14.09 1.03
C TRP A 45 5.49 15.01 1.91
N PHE A 46 5.34 16.33 1.78
CA PHE A 46 6.10 17.29 2.58
C PHE A 46 5.75 17.20 4.07
N ILE A 47 4.45 17.22 4.41
CA ILE A 47 3.97 17.22 5.80
C ILE A 47 4.18 15.86 6.46
N MET A 48 3.95 14.76 5.75
CA MET A 48 4.07 13.42 6.31
C MET A 48 5.52 12.94 6.37
N SER A 49 6.44 13.47 5.56
CA SER A 49 7.83 12.99 5.52
C SER A 49 8.51 12.92 6.89
N PRO A 50 8.47 13.95 7.76
CA PRO A 50 9.05 13.86 9.09
C PRO A 50 8.49 12.70 9.90
N TYR A 51 7.17 12.48 9.84
CA TYR A 51 6.50 11.38 10.54
C TYR A 51 6.85 10.02 9.96
N LEU A 52 6.87 9.88 8.63
CA LEU A 52 7.23 8.62 7.95
C LEU A 52 8.69 8.24 8.23
N LEU A 53 9.60 9.22 8.25
CA LEU A 53 11.01 9.00 8.59
C LEU A 53 11.22 8.70 10.07
N TYR A 54 10.44 9.33 10.96
CA TYR A 54 10.43 8.98 12.38
C TYR A 54 10.02 7.51 12.59
N LEU A 55 8.92 7.07 11.96
CA LEU A 55 8.48 5.67 12.00
C LEU A 55 9.54 4.73 11.40
N TYR A 56 10.15 5.11 10.27
CA TYR A 56 11.23 4.35 9.66
C TYR A 56 12.38 4.09 10.63
N ASN A 57 12.88 5.13 11.31
CA ASN A 57 13.98 4.98 12.25
C ASN A 57 13.61 4.08 13.42
N ARG A 58 12.40 4.26 13.98
CA ARG A 58 11.92 3.43 15.10
C ARG A 58 11.78 1.96 14.72
N GLU A 59 11.26 1.67 13.53
CA GLU A 59 11.03 0.30 13.06
C GLU A 59 12.32 -0.37 12.57
N LYS A 60 13.26 0.41 12.03
CA LYS A 60 14.56 -0.06 11.55
C LYS A 60 15.30 -0.86 12.62
N ASP A 61 15.45 -0.30 13.81
CA ASP A 61 16.25 -0.93 14.86
C ASP A 61 15.56 -2.20 15.40
N ALA A 62 14.23 -2.15 15.58
CA ALA A 62 13.45 -3.30 16.01
C ALA A 62 13.50 -4.46 14.99
N LEU A 63 13.36 -4.16 13.69
CA LEU A 63 13.33 -5.15 12.63
C LEU A 63 14.73 -5.71 12.32
N ILE A 64 15.79 -4.90 12.37
CA ILE A 64 17.17 -5.37 12.25
C ILE A 64 17.51 -6.31 13.40
N LYS A 65 17.09 -5.98 14.64
CA LYS A 65 17.31 -6.84 15.80
C LYS A 65 16.57 -8.18 15.68
N LYS A 66 15.33 -8.19 15.18
CA LYS A 66 14.52 -9.42 15.06
C LYS A 66 14.91 -10.33 13.89
N TYR A 67 15.27 -9.74 12.73
CA TYR A 67 15.43 -10.49 11.48
C TYR A 67 16.84 -10.41 10.87
N GLY A 68 17.78 -9.73 11.52
CA GLY A 68 19.12 -9.49 11.01
C GLY A 68 19.19 -8.33 10.01
N TRP A 69 20.40 -7.85 9.75
CA TRP A 69 20.64 -6.61 8.98
C TRP A 69 20.07 -6.64 7.56
N LYS A 70 20.32 -7.73 6.81
CA LYS A 70 19.91 -7.85 5.40
C LYS A 70 18.39 -7.91 5.25
N GLU A 71 17.73 -8.77 6.02
CA GLU A 71 16.28 -8.94 5.92
C GLU A 71 15.52 -7.79 6.59
N GLY A 72 15.93 -7.38 7.79
CA GLY A 72 15.31 -6.27 8.53
C GLY A 72 15.31 -4.98 7.72
N ARG A 73 16.45 -4.61 7.12
CA ARG A 73 16.55 -3.42 6.25
C ARG A 73 15.61 -3.51 5.04
N GLY A 74 15.47 -4.69 4.42
CA GLY A 74 14.58 -4.90 3.29
C GLY A 74 13.10 -4.68 3.65
N ILE A 75 12.67 -5.16 4.82
CA ILE A 75 11.30 -4.98 5.31
C ILE A 75 11.01 -3.49 5.56
N VAL A 76 11.91 -2.81 6.28
CA VAL A 76 11.71 -1.41 6.67
C VAL A 76 11.65 -0.50 5.44
N LEU A 77 12.51 -0.72 4.44
CA LEU A 77 12.49 0.05 3.19
C LEU A 77 11.19 -0.15 2.40
N ARG A 78 10.67 -1.37 2.36
CA ARG A 78 9.40 -1.64 1.70
C ARG A 78 8.20 -1.05 2.47
N LEU A 79 8.23 -1.03 3.81
CA LEU A 79 7.23 -0.30 4.61
C LEU A 79 7.25 1.20 4.32
N LEU A 80 8.45 1.78 4.28
CA LEU A 80 8.64 3.18 3.93
C LEU A 80 8.10 3.47 2.53
N PHE A 81 8.43 2.61 1.56
CA PHE A 81 7.91 2.72 0.20
C PHE A 81 6.38 2.72 0.19
N VAL A 82 5.72 1.74 0.83
CA VAL A 82 4.25 1.66 0.87
C VAL A 82 3.62 2.94 1.42
N ARG A 83 4.20 3.52 2.48
CA ARG A 83 3.68 4.75 3.09
C ARG A 83 3.75 5.95 2.15
N TYR A 84 4.84 6.10 1.40
CA TYR A 84 4.95 7.14 0.38
C TYR A 84 4.09 6.85 -0.85
N PHE A 85 3.93 5.57 -1.20
CA PHE A 85 3.22 5.09 -2.38
C PHE A 85 1.72 5.39 -2.35
N ILE A 86 1.08 5.39 -1.17
CA ILE A 86 -0.35 5.69 -1.04
C ILE A 86 -0.69 7.08 -1.61
N ALA A 87 0.13 8.09 -1.33
CA ALA A 87 -0.09 9.43 -1.87
C ALA A 87 0.15 9.53 -3.38
N GLY A 88 0.80 8.53 -3.99
CA GLY A 88 0.96 8.41 -5.43
C GLY A 88 -0.34 8.15 -6.21
N ILE A 89 -1.45 7.79 -5.53
CA ILE A 89 -2.78 7.68 -6.16
C ILE A 89 -3.26 9.05 -6.65
N ALA A 90 -3.09 10.09 -5.82
CA ALA A 90 -3.60 11.43 -6.13
C ALA A 90 -3.03 12.05 -7.43
N PRO A 91 -1.71 12.05 -7.68
CA PRO A 91 -1.15 12.61 -8.91
C PRO A 91 -1.42 11.72 -10.13
N THR A 92 -1.52 10.40 -9.97
CA THR A 92 -1.81 9.48 -11.07
C THR A 92 -3.28 9.57 -11.50
N ALA A 93 -4.23 9.64 -10.56
CA ALA A 93 -5.63 9.87 -10.84
C ALA A 93 -5.87 11.25 -11.48
N ALA A 94 -5.22 12.31 -10.97
CA ALA A 94 -5.26 13.64 -11.58
C ALA A 94 -4.70 13.65 -13.02
N THR A 95 -3.65 12.85 -13.28
CA THR A 95 -3.09 12.68 -14.62
C THR A 95 -4.12 12.01 -15.54
N VAL A 96 -4.78 10.95 -15.09
CA VAL A 96 -5.85 10.28 -15.85
C VAL A 96 -6.96 11.28 -16.18
N GLU A 97 -7.41 12.08 -15.21
CA GLU A 97 -8.44 13.09 -15.46
C GLU A 97 -7.99 14.14 -16.48
N LYS A 98 -6.75 14.63 -16.37
CA LYS A 98 -6.21 15.65 -17.28
C LYS A 98 -6.17 15.17 -18.74
N TYR A 99 -5.82 13.90 -18.98
CA TYR A 99 -5.61 13.37 -20.33
C TYR A 99 -6.82 12.63 -20.91
N PHE A 100 -7.65 12.02 -20.06
CA PHE A 100 -8.75 11.15 -20.47
C PHE A 100 -10.12 11.62 -19.94
N GLY A 101 -10.17 12.76 -19.25
CA GLY A 101 -11.37 13.26 -18.58
C GLY A 101 -11.79 12.37 -17.42
N LYS A 102 -13.06 12.47 -17.01
CA LYS A 102 -13.63 11.68 -15.91
C LYS A 102 -13.94 10.24 -16.32
N ASN A 103 -12.97 9.55 -16.91
CA ASN A 103 -13.11 8.17 -17.35
C ASN A 103 -13.08 7.23 -16.14
N ILE A 104 -14.27 6.94 -15.62
CA ILE A 104 -14.48 6.12 -14.42
C ILE A 104 -13.81 4.74 -14.56
N LEU A 105 -13.88 4.11 -15.74
CA LEU A 105 -13.28 2.79 -15.96
C LEU A 105 -11.75 2.83 -15.79
N LEU A 106 -11.09 3.86 -16.32
CA LEU A 106 -9.64 4.03 -16.14
C LEU A 106 -9.26 4.32 -14.69
N LEU A 107 -10.09 5.07 -13.97
CA LEU A 107 -9.86 5.35 -12.55
C LEU A 107 -10.05 4.12 -11.67
N LEU A 108 -11.04 3.28 -11.98
CA LEU A 108 -11.22 2.00 -11.30
C LEU A 108 -10.06 1.05 -11.57
N LEU A 109 -9.60 0.98 -12.83
CA LEU A 109 -8.43 0.19 -13.18
C LEU A 109 -7.16 0.69 -12.46
N LEU A 110 -7.01 2.00 -12.30
CA LEU A 110 -5.92 2.59 -11.53
C LEU A 110 -5.98 2.18 -10.05
N GLY A 111 -7.16 2.28 -9.41
CA GLY A 111 -7.38 1.83 -8.03
C GLY A 111 -7.03 0.36 -7.83
N LEU A 112 -7.46 -0.51 -8.75
CA LEU A 112 -7.15 -1.93 -8.76
C LEU A 112 -5.64 -2.18 -8.86
N ILE A 113 -4.96 -1.55 -9.83
CA ILE A 113 -3.50 -1.70 -10.00
C ILE A 113 -2.77 -1.26 -8.72
N TRP A 114 -3.18 -0.13 -8.14
CA TRP A 114 -2.56 0.37 -6.91
C TRP A 114 -2.72 -0.60 -5.76
N THR A 115 -3.92 -1.18 -5.62
CA THR A 115 -4.23 -2.19 -4.60
C THR A 115 -3.39 -3.45 -4.80
N LEU A 116 -3.21 -3.92 -6.03
CA LEU A 116 -2.38 -5.09 -6.32
C LEU A 116 -0.91 -4.87 -5.90
N ILE A 117 -0.36 -3.69 -6.22
CA ILE A 117 1.00 -3.33 -5.82
C ILE A 117 1.10 -3.23 -4.29
N TYR A 118 0.16 -2.52 -3.66
CA TYR A 118 0.08 -2.38 -2.21
C TYR A 118 0.01 -3.74 -1.50
N ALA A 119 -0.88 -4.61 -1.95
CA ALA A 119 -1.11 -5.92 -1.36
C ALA A 119 0.12 -6.83 -1.51
N LYS A 120 0.78 -6.80 -2.67
CA LYS A 120 2.02 -7.55 -2.91
C LYS A 120 3.15 -7.07 -2.02
N VAL A 121 3.43 -5.76 -2.02
CA VAL A 121 4.53 -5.21 -1.22
C VAL A 121 4.29 -5.46 0.26
N LEU A 122 3.06 -5.29 0.75
CA LEU A 122 2.74 -5.63 2.12
C LEU A 122 2.77 -7.13 2.38
N ALA A 123 2.33 -8.02 1.48
CA ALA A 123 2.40 -9.46 1.72
C ALA A 123 3.85 -9.96 1.86
N ASP A 124 4.77 -9.34 1.13
CA ASP A 124 6.20 -9.61 1.25
C ASP A 124 6.83 -9.06 2.54
N VAL A 125 6.24 -8.01 3.12
CA VAL A 125 6.75 -7.27 4.27
C VAL A 125 6.13 -7.72 5.59
N ASN A 126 4.81 -7.92 5.59
CA ASN A 126 4.05 -8.35 6.75
C ASN A 126 4.50 -9.76 7.09
N ARG A 127 5.34 -9.86 8.12
CA ARG A 127 5.71 -11.09 8.82
C ARG A 127 4.93 -11.22 10.15
N PRO A 128 3.60 -11.01 10.24
CA PRO A 128 2.93 -11.50 11.43
C PRO A 128 3.02 -13.03 11.38
N GLU A 129 3.27 -13.63 12.54
CA GLU A 129 3.34 -15.08 12.72
C GLU A 129 2.00 -15.75 12.33
N VAL A 130 0.90 -14.97 12.21
CA VAL A 130 -0.41 -15.43 11.76
C VAL A 130 -1.16 -14.28 11.03
N PRO A 131 -1.53 -14.40 9.73
CA PRO A 131 -2.50 -13.48 9.12
C PRO A 131 -3.89 -13.64 9.77
N HIS A 132 -4.76 -12.63 9.66
CA HIS A 132 -6.09 -12.67 10.26
C HIS A 132 -6.83 -13.99 9.96
N TYR A 133 -7.44 -14.58 10.99
CA TYR A 133 -8.09 -15.90 10.95
C TYR A 133 -9.05 -16.08 9.76
N TRP A 134 -9.82 -15.04 9.41
CA TRP A 134 -10.75 -15.07 8.28
C TRP A 134 -10.02 -15.25 6.94
N ALA A 135 -8.85 -14.64 6.76
CA ALA A 135 -8.08 -14.76 5.53
C ALA A 135 -7.42 -16.14 5.41
N MET A 136 -7.03 -16.76 6.53
CA MET A 136 -6.55 -18.15 6.52
C MET A 136 -7.67 -19.13 6.13
N LYS A 137 -8.88 -18.94 6.66
CA LYS A 137 -10.07 -19.75 6.34
C LYS A 137 -10.45 -19.67 4.86
N LEU A 138 -10.41 -18.47 4.26
CA LEU A 138 -10.74 -18.27 2.83
C LEU A 138 -9.74 -18.90 1.87
N VAL A 139 -8.46 -19.00 2.25
CA VAL A 139 -7.43 -19.62 1.40
C VAL A 139 -7.25 -21.12 1.74
N ASN A 140 -8.25 -21.72 2.38
CA ASN A 140 -8.32 -23.15 2.71
C ASN A 140 -7.09 -23.67 3.48
N ARG A 141 -6.54 -22.85 4.38
CA ARG A 141 -5.48 -23.25 5.30
C ARG A 141 -6.04 -23.31 6.71
N SER A 142 -6.28 -24.52 7.19
CA SER A 142 -6.59 -24.78 8.60
C SER A 142 -5.41 -24.30 9.46
N ALA A 143 -5.74 -23.51 10.49
CA ALA A 143 -4.79 -22.99 11.48
C ALA A 143 -4.00 -24.11 12.16
#